data_AF-A0A0G4GHG0-F1
#
_entry.id   AF-A0A0G4GHG0-F1
#
_cell.length_a   1.000
_cell.length_b   1.000
_cell.length_c   1.000
_cell.angle_alpha   90.00
_cell.angle_beta   90.00
_cell.angle_gamma   90.00
#
_symmetry.space_group_name_H-M   'P 1'
#
loop_
_entity.id
_entity.type
_entity.pdbx_description
1 polymer ?
#
loop_
_entity_poly.entity_id
_entity_poly.type
_entity_poly.pdbx_seq_one_letter_code
_entity_poly.pdbx_strand_id
1 'polypeptide(L)'
;MLRGSLNAVHNFLRVGAQVQARDGLPHNPYRNLLQQADGVVRLSQLTHHADENIRTLSVEAMEAMMIEEDTDVGSEGTDTTKTSDGEDGSE
;
A
#
# COMPACT_ATOMS: atom_id res chain seq x y z
N MET A 1 -3.08 -23.28 -15.54
CA MET A 1 -3.52 -23.02 -14.15
C MET A 1 -2.68 -21.92 -13.50
N LEU A 2 -1.34 -22.08 -13.42
CA LEU A 2 -0.46 -21.10 -12.76
C LEU A 2 -0.59 -19.64 -13.25
N ARG A 3 -0.61 -19.42 -14.58
CA ARG A 3 -0.84 -18.09 -15.16
C ARG A 3 -2.15 -17.42 -14.66
N GLY A 4 -3.22 -18.20 -14.54
CA GLY A 4 -4.50 -17.69 -14.03
C GLY A 4 -4.42 -17.32 -12.55
N SER A 5 -3.70 -18.10 -11.76
CA SER A 5 -3.44 -17.81 -10.35
C SER A 5 -2.62 -16.54 -10.17
N LEU A 6 -1.57 -16.33 -10.96
CA LEU A 6 -0.76 -15.10 -10.92
C LEU A 6 -1.58 -13.87 -11.27
N ASN A 7 -2.41 -13.94 -12.32
CA ASN A 7 -3.35 -12.86 -12.65
C ASN A 7 -4.31 -12.56 -11.50
N ALA A 8 -4.82 -13.59 -10.82
CA ALA A 8 -5.71 -13.41 -9.69
C ALA A 8 -4.99 -12.72 -8.52
N VAL A 9 -3.76 -13.11 -8.21
CA VAL A 9 -2.94 -12.48 -7.16
C VAL A 9 -2.64 -11.01 -7.50
N HIS A 10 -2.24 -10.71 -8.73
CA HIS A 10 -1.98 -9.34 -9.16
C HIS A 10 -3.24 -8.46 -9.08
N ASN A 11 -4.39 -8.95 -9.57
CA ASN A 11 -5.66 -8.24 -9.47
C ASN A 11 -6.10 -8.04 -8.02
N PHE A 12 -5.89 -9.04 -7.15
CA PHE A 12 -6.19 -8.96 -5.73
C PHE A 12 -5.39 -7.85 -5.04
N LEU A 13 -4.10 -7.75 -5.34
CA LEU A 13 -3.23 -6.67 -4.84
C LEU A 13 -3.68 -5.30 -5.34
N ARG A 14 -4.03 -5.20 -6.63
CA ARG A 14 -4.53 -3.95 -7.23
C ARG A 14 -5.84 -3.49 -6.57
N VAL A 15 -6.77 -4.39 -6.29
CA VAL A 15 -7.99 -4.05 -5.52
C VAL A 15 -7.61 -3.59 -4.11
N GLY A 16 -6.63 -4.23 -3.48
CA GLY A 16 -6.13 -3.80 -2.18
C GLY A 16 -5.56 -2.39 -2.17
N ALA A 17 -4.85 -1.98 -3.22
CA ALA A 17 -4.34 -0.61 -3.36
C ALA A 17 -5.48 0.41 -3.49
N GLN A 18 -6.56 0.05 -4.20
CA GLN A 18 -7.75 0.89 -4.28
C GLN A 18 -8.45 1.03 -2.91
N VAL A 19 -8.54 -0.06 -2.15
CA VAL A 19 -9.10 -0.04 -0.79
C VAL A 19 -8.21 0.81 0.13
N GLN A 20 -6.89 0.67 0.04
CA GLN A 20 -5.93 1.48 0.79
C GLN A 20 -6.16 2.98 0.55
N ALA A 21 -6.22 3.40 -0.72
CA ALA A 21 -6.45 4.79 -1.08
C ALA A 21 -7.85 5.29 -0.67
N ARG A 22 -8.89 4.47 -0.84
CA ARG A 22 -10.27 4.81 -0.50
C ARG A 22 -10.45 5.02 1.01
N ASP A 23 -9.85 4.15 1.81
CA ASP A 23 -10.07 4.09 3.26
C ASP A 23 -8.95 4.81 4.05
N GLY A 24 -7.96 5.39 3.36
CA GLY A 24 -6.82 6.07 3.99
C GLY A 24 -5.95 5.13 4.84
N LEU A 25 -5.82 3.87 4.42
CA LEU A 25 -5.05 2.88 5.17
C LEU A 25 -3.54 3.10 4.97
N PRO A 26 -2.72 2.85 6.00
CA PRO A 26 -1.27 2.97 5.88
C PRO A 26 -0.67 1.93 4.93
N HIS A 27 -1.34 0.78 4.78
CA HIS A 27 -0.87 -0.32 3.96
C HIS A 27 -2.03 -1.01 3.23
N ASN A 28 -1.69 -1.67 2.11
CA ASN A 28 -2.62 -2.52 1.39
C ASN A 28 -3.11 -3.68 2.30
N PRO A 29 -4.43 -3.78 2.58
CA PRO A 29 -4.95 -4.74 3.57
C PRO A 29 -4.78 -6.20 3.16
N TYR A 30 -4.51 -6.47 1.88
CA TYR A 30 -4.38 -7.81 1.34
C TYR A 30 -2.93 -8.30 1.24
N ARG A 31 -1.96 -7.39 1.38
CA ARG A 31 -0.53 -7.71 1.39
C ARG A 31 -0.20 -8.70 2.51
N ASN A 32 -0.71 -8.45 3.72
CA ASN A 32 -0.49 -9.31 4.88
C ASN A 32 -1.00 -10.74 4.68
N LEU A 33 -2.13 -10.92 3.99
CA LEU A 33 -2.67 -12.25 3.70
C LEU A 33 -1.73 -13.05 2.80
N LEU A 34 -1.17 -12.40 1.78
CA LEU A 34 -0.19 -13.02 0.89
C LEU A 34 1.14 -13.30 1.61
N GLN A 35 1.59 -12.42 2.50
CA GLN A 35 2.78 -12.66 3.31
C GLN A 35 2.62 -13.87 4.24
N GLN A 36 1.49 -13.98 4.95
CA GLN A 36 1.20 -15.11 5.84
C GLN A 36 1.10 -16.45 5.10
N ALA A 37 0.78 -16.43 3.80
CA ALA A 37 0.71 -17.62 2.96
C ALA A 37 2.03 -17.97 2.26
N ASP A 38 3.16 -17.39 2.70
CA ASP A 38 4.48 -17.47 2.03
C ASP A 38 4.45 -16.99 0.56
N GLY A 39 3.49 -16.12 0.21
CA GLY A 39 3.27 -15.66 -1.15
C GLY A 39 4.46 -14.90 -1.71
N VAL A 40 5.16 -14.11 -0.88
CA VAL A 40 6.38 -13.39 -1.30
C VAL A 40 7.47 -14.35 -1.74
N VAL A 41 7.76 -15.39 -0.95
CA VAL A 41 8.79 -16.37 -1.27
C VAL A 41 8.44 -17.12 -2.55
N ARG A 42 7.18 -17.52 -2.70
CA ARG A 42 6.70 -18.25 -3.89
C ARG A 42 6.76 -17.39 -5.15
N LEU A 43 6.35 -16.12 -5.07
CA LEU A 43 6.44 -15.20 -6.20
C LEU A 43 7.91 -14.95 -6.59
N SER A 44 8.81 -14.82 -5.61
CA SER A 44 10.26 -14.63 -5.85
C SER A 44 10.88 -15.82 -6.61
N GLN A 45 10.46 -17.04 -6.30
CA GLN A 45 10.91 -18.22 -7.03
C GLN A 45 10.41 -18.20 -8.49
N LEU A 46 9.18 -17.72 -8.71
CA LEU A 46 8.57 -17.69 -10.04
C LEU A 46 9.10 -16.58 -10.95
N THR A 47 9.78 -15.56 -10.43
CA THR A 47 10.47 -14.56 -11.27
C THR A 47 11.64 -15.15 -12.07
N HIS A 48 12.11 -16.35 -11.72
CA HIS A 48 13.16 -17.08 -12.43
C HIS A 48 12.59 -18.20 -13.32
N HIS A 49 11.28 -18.23 -13.53
CA HIS A 49 10.63 -19.28 -14.30
C HIS A 49 11.04 -19.22 -15.79
N ALA A 50 11.16 -20.39 -16.42
CA ALA A 50 11.59 -20.52 -17.82
C ALA A 50 10.56 -19.92 -18.80
N ASP A 51 9.27 -20.08 -18.50
CA ASP A 51 8.18 -19.41 -19.22
C ASP A 51 8.18 -17.90 -18.92
N GLU A 52 8.37 -17.10 -19.96
CA GLU A 52 8.43 -15.65 -19.89
C GLU A 52 7.13 -15.01 -19.36
N ASN A 53 5.96 -15.53 -19.71
CA ASN A 53 4.71 -14.97 -19.21
C ASN A 53 4.56 -15.19 -17.70
N ILE A 54 4.96 -16.37 -17.22
CA ILE A 54 4.95 -16.67 -15.78
C ILE A 54 5.94 -15.77 -15.06
N ARG A 55 7.15 -15.59 -15.61
CA ARG A 55 8.15 -14.68 -15.07
C ARG A 55 7.63 -13.26 -14.97
N THR A 56 7.13 -12.69 -16.07
CA THR A 56 6.62 -11.30 -16.12
C THR A 56 5.50 -11.08 -15.12
N LEU A 57 4.48 -11.95 -15.09
CA LEU A 57 3.37 -11.83 -14.14
C LEU A 57 3.81 -11.97 -12.68
N SER A 58 4.86 -12.75 -12.42
CA SER A 58 5.41 -12.90 -11.07
C SER A 58 6.19 -11.66 -10.63
N VAL A 59 6.88 -11.00 -11.57
CA VAL A 59 7.54 -9.71 -11.31
C VAL A 59 6.50 -8.63 -11.01
N GLU A 60 5.47 -8.48 -11.84
CA GLU A 60 4.39 -7.51 -11.61
C GLU A 60 3.70 -7.73 -10.25
N ALA A 61 3.40 -8.99 -9.90
CA ALA A 61 2.81 -9.31 -8.60
C ALA A 61 3.78 -9.03 -7.44
N MET A 62 5.09 -9.21 -7.64
CA MET A 62 6.11 -8.90 -6.64
C MET A 62 6.29 -7.40 -6.44
N GLU A 63 6.28 -6.62 -7.52
CA GLU A 63 6.31 -5.15 -7.46
C GLU A 63 5.08 -4.61 -6.73
N ALA A 64 3.89 -5.13 -7.04
CA ALA A 64 2.67 -4.76 -6.32
C ALA A 64 2.70 -5.13 -4.82
N MET A 65 3.53 -6.10 -4.42
CA MET A 65 3.79 -6.42 -3.02
C MET A 65 4.83 -5.50 -2.37
N MET A 66 5.56 -4.66 -3.11
CA MET A 66 6.64 -3.82 -2.60
C MET A 66 6.30 -2.33 -2.60
N ILE A 67 5.31 -1.90 -3.38
CA ILE A 67 4.85 -0.51 -3.36
C ILE A 67 4.12 -0.24 -2.04
N GLU A 68 4.80 0.43 -1.13
CA GLU A 68 4.17 1.27 -0.13
C GLU A 68 4.38 2.69 -0.62
N GLU A 69 3.32 3.36 -1.08
CA GLU A 69 3.44 4.81 -1.27
C GLU A 69 3.71 5.39 0.11
N ASP A 70 4.94 5.88 0.32
CA ASP A 70 5.29 6.79 1.38
C ASP A 70 4.45 8.06 1.20
N THR A 71 3.16 7.99 1.52
CA THR A 71 2.36 9.18 1.75
C THR A 71 2.86 9.74 3.07
N ASP A 72 3.93 10.54 2.95
CA ASP A 72 4.35 11.56 3.90
C ASP A 72 3.10 12.35 4.27
N VAL A 73 2.46 11.93 5.36
CA VAL A 73 1.36 12.64 5.98
C VAL A 73 1.98 13.89 6.59
N GLY A 74 2.12 14.91 5.74
CA GLY A 74 2.49 16.26 6.13
C GLY A 74 1.68 16.63 7.36
N SER A 75 2.38 16.80 8.48
CA SER A 75 1.81 17.18 9.76
C SER A 75 1.36 18.64 9.71
N GLU A 76 0.24 18.92 9.04
CA GLU A 76 -0.49 20.17 9.21
C GLU A 76 -1.43 20.05 10.41
N GLY A 77 -1.11 20.75 11.50
CA GLY A 77 -2.04 20.85 12.62
C GLY A 77 -1.45 21.29 13.95
N THR A 78 -0.88 22.50 14.01
CA THR A 78 -1.08 23.32 15.22
C THR A 78 -1.46 24.73 14.77
N ASP A 79 -2.76 24.90 14.54
CA ASP A 79 -3.43 26.19 14.45
C ASP A 79 -3.37 26.80 15.87
N THR A 80 -2.40 27.70 16.13
CA THR A 80 -2.37 28.47 17.37
C THR A 80 -3.24 29.70 17.21
N THR A 81 -4.56 29.51 17.22
CA THR A 81 -5.49 30.60 17.47
C THR A 81 -5.34 31.04 18.93
N LYS A 82 -4.38 31.94 19.18
CA LYS A 82 -4.26 32.63 20.47
C LYS A 82 -5.32 33.73 20.52
N THR A 83 -6.56 33.36 20.84
CA THR A 83 -7.54 34.31 21.34
C THR A 83 -7.16 34.63 22.78
N SER A 84 -6.76 35.88 23.05
CA SER A 84 -6.73 36.43 24.40
C SER A 84 -7.46 37.76 24.37
N ASP A 85 -8.76 37.69 24.60
CA ASP A 85 -9.61 38.79 25.06
C ASP A 85 -9.46 38.95 26.59
N GLY A 86 -9.56 40.20 27.06
CA GLY A 86 -9.69 40.61 28.47
C GLY A 86 -8.65 41.66 28.87
N GLU A 87 -8.97 42.96 28.73
CA GLU A 87 -9.36 43.90 29.81
C GLU A 87 -8.13 44.43 30.59
N ASP A 88 -7.96 45.68 31.02
CA ASP A 88 -8.69 46.95 31.08
C ASP A 88 -7.66 47.95 31.67
N GLY A 89 -7.83 49.27 31.51
CA GLY A 89 -7.03 50.26 32.25
C GLY A 89 -6.82 51.59 31.56
N SER A 90 -7.80 52.47 31.70
CA SER A 90 -7.78 53.88 31.35
C SER A 90 -6.95 54.73 32.33
N GLU A 91 -6.56 55.92 31.87
CA GLU A 91 -5.94 57.09 32.57
C GLU A 91 -4.40 57.19 32.61
#